data_AF-A0A950RRR3-F1
#
_entry.id   AF-A0A950RRR3-F1
#
_cell.length_a   1.000
_cell.length_b   1.000
_cell.length_c   1.000
_cell.angle_alpha   90.00
_cell.angle_beta   90.00
_cell.angle_gamma   90.00
#
_symmetry.space_group_name_H-M   'P 1'
#
loop_
_entity.id
_entity.type
_entity.pdbx_description
1 polymer ?
#
loop_
_entity_poly.entity_id
_entity_poly.type
_entity_poly.pdbx_seq_one_letter_code
_entity_poly.pdbx_strand_id
1 'polypeptide(L)'
;MWNYKKALGPAVLAGILGLALSAHSLFAQGNGQNPAPGNGANPAPAPDNGQNPAPAPAKDNGQNPAPAPAQGNNTNPAPAPAQGHATNPTPAPAHGTNPAAAPKGTEANPNPGTGTGGTSFANPYSGANPLAGAASNPLAAGFANPYAGSATLTTQGSLPGNAGYGPGSGSMSSNPAPAEPPYTPYSGYGGISYTDPYAGYLNGSAKVIDAQGKFMNDIQNANLKKQEVFQKMLESRKLAQDEFNQEQQSRLSAREDERDLQNRIALRRSMNEAPLNDVLAGASLNTMLVNLEKQPPDKIKNGPSIPLGEDLLKHINVNRGGVGNPGLLKTGGKLEWPLAFQADAYNETRQKFEGFFQDAVNQARTGPVGAGTVAELSRMLDQLNTQLSNTSKDLPPNQGIAARRFLANLGAAVRALQDPQVRNYLNGNWVASGATVADLVLNMASKGLVFAPAVTGDDESAYVALQNAMASFSEAVLPSGQSRVTAEH
;
A
#
# COMPACT_ATOMS: atom_id res chain seq x y z
N MET A 1 -18.51 27.77 55.92
CA MET A 1 -18.24 27.52 57.36
C MET A 1 -16.72 27.48 57.58
N TRP A 2 -16.29 27.59 58.84
CA TRP A 2 -14.95 27.33 59.42
C TRP A 2 -13.81 26.85 58.49
N ASN A 3 -12.70 27.61 58.41
CA ASN A 3 -11.55 27.60 59.34
C ASN A 3 -10.65 26.34 59.24
N TYR A 4 -9.42 26.52 58.75
CA TYR A 4 -8.22 26.09 59.47
C TYR A 4 -7.06 27.06 59.21
N LYS A 5 -6.14 27.20 60.16
CA LYS A 5 -5.00 28.12 60.14
C LYS A 5 -3.70 27.39 60.48
N LYS A 6 -2.58 27.90 59.91
CA LYS A 6 -1.18 27.68 60.32
C LYS A 6 -0.66 26.23 60.39
N ALA A 7 0.32 25.94 59.53
CA ALA A 7 1.63 25.48 59.97
C ALA A 7 2.70 25.84 58.90
N LEU A 8 3.96 25.87 59.32
CA LEU A 8 5.18 25.94 58.51
C LEU A 8 5.47 27.20 57.67
N GLY A 9 6.73 27.62 57.78
CA GLY A 9 7.52 28.44 56.85
C GLY A 9 9.00 28.11 57.12
N PRO A 10 9.94 28.95 56.71
CA PRO A 10 10.18 29.33 55.32
C PRO A 10 11.56 28.84 54.84
N ALA A 11 11.70 28.43 53.57
CA ALA A 11 12.99 28.05 53.00
C ALA A 11 13.11 28.43 51.51
N VAL A 12 14.22 29.10 51.19
CA VAL A 12 14.80 29.34 49.84
C VAL A 12 13.84 29.87 48.76
N LEU A 13 13.88 31.18 48.54
CA LEU A 13 13.20 31.86 47.44
C LEU A 13 14.26 32.36 46.43
N ALA A 14 14.43 31.64 45.33
CA ALA A 14 15.30 32.00 44.21
C ALA A 14 14.77 31.42 42.89
N GLY A 15 14.58 32.20 41.82
CA GLY A 15 14.61 33.65 41.76
C GLY A 15 14.11 34.16 40.39
N ILE A 16 13.07 35.00 40.39
CA ILE A 16 12.51 35.60 39.16
C ILE A 16 12.13 37.07 39.44
N LEU A 17 13.02 37.99 39.09
CA LEU A 17 12.65 39.29 38.49
C LEU A 17 13.91 39.91 37.85
N GLY A 18 13.82 40.27 36.57
CA GLY A 18 14.95 40.76 35.78
C GLY A 18 14.49 41.75 34.71
N LEU A 19 13.72 42.76 35.12
CA LEU A 19 13.10 43.74 34.23
C LEU A 19 14.02 44.97 34.11
N ALA A 20 14.70 45.12 32.98
CA ALA A 20 15.62 46.23 32.71
C ALA A 20 15.24 46.94 31.41
N LEU A 21 14.86 48.22 31.52
CA LEU A 21 14.72 49.12 30.37
C LEU A 21 16.10 49.41 29.77
N SER A 22 16.15 49.52 28.45
CA SER A 22 17.26 50.19 27.74
C SER A 22 16.76 50.73 26.41
N ALA A 23 16.34 52.00 26.41
CA ALA A 23 16.03 52.75 25.21
C ALA A 23 17.00 53.94 25.11
N HIS A 24 17.66 54.10 23.98
CA HIS A 24 18.23 55.37 23.54
C HIS A 24 18.15 55.47 22.01
N SER A 25 17.66 56.62 21.58
CA SER A 25 17.39 57.08 20.22
C SER A 25 18.51 56.91 19.20
N LEU A 26 18.11 56.72 17.93
CA LEU A 26 18.69 57.52 16.84
C LEU A 26 17.58 57.97 15.86
N PHE A 27 17.74 59.17 15.29
CA PHE A 27 16.80 59.81 14.36
C PHE A 27 17.06 59.37 12.90
N ALA A 28 15.99 59.19 12.13
CA ALA A 28 15.95 59.46 10.69
C ALA A 28 14.52 59.84 10.30
N GLN A 29 14.34 60.83 9.43
CA GLN A 29 13.07 61.52 9.20
C GLN A 29 12.86 61.75 7.70
N GLY A 30 11.75 61.28 7.13
CA GLY A 30 11.52 61.27 5.69
C GLY A 30 10.04 61.31 5.31
N ASN A 31 9.59 62.49 4.88
CA ASN A 31 8.22 62.86 4.50
C ASN A 31 7.39 61.78 3.79
N GLY A 32 6.13 61.62 4.22
CA GLY A 32 5.10 60.99 3.40
C GLY A 32 4.34 62.02 2.54
N GLN A 33 3.74 61.56 1.44
CA GLN A 33 2.63 62.21 0.76
C GLN A 33 1.74 61.13 0.14
N ASN A 34 0.42 61.33 0.18
CA ASN A 34 -0.58 60.38 -0.31
C ASN A 34 -1.69 61.13 -1.08
N PRO A 35 -1.85 60.90 -2.40
CA PRO A 35 -3.01 61.35 -3.15
C PRO A 35 -3.87 60.18 -3.68
N ALA A 36 -5.19 60.38 -3.53
CA ALA A 36 -6.38 59.79 -4.16
C ALA A 36 -6.27 58.67 -5.26
N PRO A 37 -7.27 57.77 -5.34
CA PRO A 37 -7.27 56.62 -6.26
C PRO A 37 -7.50 57.00 -7.73
N GLY A 38 -6.73 56.39 -8.63
CA GLY A 38 -6.92 56.49 -10.09
C GLY A 38 -7.58 55.23 -10.67
N ASN A 39 -8.70 55.40 -11.38
CA ASN A 39 -9.25 54.36 -12.26
C ASN A 39 -8.34 54.17 -13.49
N GLY A 40 -7.93 52.94 -13.78
CA GLY A 40 -7.17 52.59 -14.98
C GLY A 40 -7.52 51.19 -15.47
N ALA A 41 -7.88 51.04 -16.74
CA ALA A 41 -8.30 49.76 -17.30
C ALA A 41 -7.10 48.83 -17.56
N ASN A 42 -7.28 47.53 -17.30
CA ASN A 42 -6.29 46.50 -17.56
C ASN A 42 -6.46 45.93 -18.98
N PRO A 43 -5.51 46.12 -19.91
CA PRO A 43 -5.57 45.51 -21.24
C PRO A 43 -5.19 44.02 -21.18
N ALA A 44 -5.91 43.18 -21.93
CA ALA A 44 -5.62 41.74 -22.01
C ALA A 44 -4.31 41.48 -22.79
N PRO A 45 -3.54 40.42 -22.44
CA PRO A 45 -2.36 40.01 -23.21
C PRO A 45 -2.76 39.46 -24.58
N ALA A 46 -1.98 39.81 -25.61
CA ALA A 46 -2.14 39.30 -26.96
C ALA A 46 -1.60 37.85 -27.09
N PRO A 47 -2.13 37.03 -28.02
CA PRO A 47 -1.61 35.69 -28.27
C PRO A 47 -0.24 35.75 -28.97
N ASP A 48 0.73 35.01 -28.44
CA ASP A 48 2.03 34.78 -29.07
C ASP A 48 1.88 33.84 -30.28
N ASN A 49 2.57 34.16 -31.37
CA ASN A 49 2.46 33.49 -32.67
C ASN A 49 3.86 33.08 -33.19
N GLY A 50 4.68 32.51 -32.30
CA GLY A 50 6.05 32.07 -32.57
C GLY A 50 6.17 30.94 -33.61
N GLN A 51 6.21 31.29 -34.89
CA GLN A 51 6.59 30.37 -35.96
C GLN A 51 8.10 30.07 -35.93
N ASN A 52 8.46 28.83 -35.58
CA ASN A 52 9.85 28.37 -35.54
C ASN A 52 10.27 27.73 -36.89
N PRO A 53 11.27 28.26 -37.62
CA PRO A 53 11.69 27.70 -38.91
C PRO A 53 12.55 26.42 -38.73
N ALA A 54 12.20 25.37 -39.47
CA ALA A 54 12.98 24.12 -39.47
C ALA A 54 14.29 24.24 -40.30
N PRO A 55 15.39 23.59 -39.86
CA PRO A 55 16.64 23.57 -40.62
C PRO A 55 16.55 22.67 -41.87
N ALA A 56 17.33 23.01 -42.90
CA ALA A 56 17.31 22.35 -44.21
C ALA A 56 18.02 20.97 -44.22
N PRO A 57 17.61 20.05 -45.11
CA PRO A 57 18.22 18.71 -45.21
C PRO A 57 19.56 18.71 -45.96
N ALA A 58 20.56 18.05 -45.38
CA ALA A 58 21.82 17.73 -46.06
C ALA A 58 21.66 16.51 -46.99
N LYS A 59 22.44 16.46 -48.08
CA LYS A 59 22.46 15.35 -49.05
C LYS A 59 23.76 14.54 -48.97
N ASP A 60 23.57 13.23 -48.82
CA ASP A 60 24.16 12.17 -49.68
C ASP A 60 25.68 12.17 -49.97
N ASN A 61 26.41 11.20 -49.39
CA ASN A 61 27.05 10.07 -50.11
C ASN A 61 27.88 9.18 -49.15
N GLY A 62 28.12 7.90 -49.48
CA GLY A 62 29.14 7.07 -48.83
C GLY A 62 28.73 5.64 -48.48
N GLN A 63 29.06 4.69 -49.37
CA GLN A 63 28.72 3.26 -49.30
C GLN A 63 29.39 2.46 -48.15
N ASN A 64 28.70 1.40 -47.70
CA ASN A 64 29.24 0.22 -46.97
C ASN A 64 30.16 -0.61 -47.93
N PRO A 65 31.07 -1.53 -47.49
CA PRO A 65 30.90 -2.48 -46.38
C PRO A 65 32.13 -2.74 -45.47
N ALA A 66 31.92 -3.59 -44.45
CA ALA A 66 32.96 -4.18 -43.59
C ALA A 66 33.42 -5.58 -44.10
N PRO A 67 34.17 -6.39 -43.34
CA PRO A 67 35.62 -6.28 -43.17
C PRO A 67 36.40 -7.51 -43.70
N ALA A 68 37.71 -7.36 -43.92
CA ALA A 68 38.62 -8.45 -44.30
C ALA A 68 39.60 -8.81 -43.16
N PRO A 69 39.98 -10.10 -42.99
CA PRO A 69 40.88 -10.54 -41.91
C PRO A 69 42.36 -10.38 -42.28
N ALA A 70 43.19 -10.03 -41.29
CA ALA A 70 44.65 -10.00 -41.45
C ALA A 70 45.27 -11.37 -41.12
N GLN A 71 46.05 -11.93 -42.03
CA GLN A 71 46.89 -13.10 -41.79
C GLN A 71 48.27 -12.69 -41.25
N GLY A 72 48.87 -13.51 -40.39
CA GLY A 72 50.25 -13.38 -39.94
C GLY A 72 50.86 -14.73 -39.60
N ASN A 73 51.90 -15.13 -40.35
CA ASN A 73 52.72 -16.34 -40.10
C ASN A 73 53.74 -16.03 -38.98
N ASN A 74 54.42 -16.94 -38.27
CA ASN A 74 54.61 -18.41 -38.36
C ASN A 74 54.86 -18.94 -36.90
N THR A 75 55.34 -20.13 -36.50
CA THR A 75 56.06 -21.25 -37.15
C THR A 75 55.83 -22.58 -36.37
N ASN A 76 56.28 -23.70 -36.93
CA ASN A 76 56.37 -25.05 -36.33
C ASN A 76 57.61 -25.19 -35.38
N PRO A 77 57.88 -26.32 -34.67
CA PRO A 77 57.16 -27.61 -34.64
C PRO A 77 56.89 -28.24 -33.24
N ALA A 78 56.06 -29.29 -33.23
CA ALA A 78 55.83 -30.18 -32.08
C ALA A 78 56.65 -31.50 -32.14
N PRO A 79 56.93 -32.17 -31.00
CA PRO A 79 57.42 -33.56 -30.96
C PRO A 79 56.28 -34.60 -31.00
N ALA A 80 56.65 -35.86 -31.28
CA ALA A 80 55.75 -36.98 -31.54
C ALA A 80 55.31 -37.78 -30.28
N PRO A 81 54.25 -38.63 -30.35
CA PRO A 81 53.75 -39.41 -29.21
C PRO A 81 54.55 -40.70 -28.96
N ALA A 82 54.52 -41.20 -27.72
CA ALA A 82 55.11 -42.48 -27.32
C ALA A 82 54.03 -43.55 -27.07
N GLN A 83 54.33 -44.80 -27.45
CA GLN A 83 53.54 -46.00 -27.18
C GLN A 83 54.39 -47.03 -26.41
N GLY A 84 53.76 -47.93 -25.64
CA GLY A 84 54.30 -49.27 -25.37
C GLY A 84 54.34 -49.75 -23.91
N HIS A 85 53.60 -50.85 -23.66
CA HIS A 85 53.76 -51.87 -22.59
C HIS A 85 53.59 -51.40 -21.11
N ALA A 86 52.76 -52.00 -20.23
CA ALA A 86 52.50 -53.42 -19.85
C ALA A 86 53.63 -54.02 -18.97
N THR A 87 53.40 -54.78 -17.88
CA THR A 87 52.27 -55.66 -17.49
C THR A 87 52.05 -55.78 -15.94
N ASN A 88 50.91 -56.40 -15.55
CA ASN A 88 50.69 -57.21 -14.31
C ASN A 88 50.64 -56.54 -12.90
N PRO A 89 50.10 -57.23 -11.86
CA PRO A 89 49.04 -58.26 -11.82
C PRO A 89 47.87 -57.98 -10.83
N THR A 90 46.75 -58.65 -11.03
CA THR A 90 45.63 -58.77 -10.06
C THR A 90 45.89 -59.89 -9.03
N PRO A 91 45.37 -59.78 -7.80
CA PRO A 91 44.98 -60.95 -6.98
C PRO A 91 43.44 -61.18 -6.99
N ALA A 92 43.03 -62.44 -6.91
CA ALA A 92 41.63 -62.89 -6.91
C ALA A 92 41.09 -63.15 -5.47
N PRO A 93 39.78 -63.42 -5.25
CA PRO A 93 39.16 -63.37 -3.92
C PRO A 93 39.31 -64.65 -3.09
N ALA A 94 39.00 -64.55 -1.78
CA ALA A 94 38.91 -65.68 -0.86
C ALA A 94 37.64 -65.59 0.02
N HIS A 95 37.10 -66.76 0.42
CA HIS A 95 35.93 -66.88 1.29
C HIS A 95 36.21 -66.53 2.76
N GLY A 96 35.18 -66.08 3.48
CA GLY A 96 35.14 -66.02 4.95
C GLY A 96 33.68 -66.00 5.44
N THR A 97 33.32 -66.89 6.36
CA THR A 97 31.93 -67.09 6.80
C THR A 97 31.59 -66.37 8.11
N ASN A 98 30.42 -65.75 8.15
CA ASN A 98 29.72 -65.37 9.39
C ASN A 98 29.37 -66.64 10.19
N PRO A 99 29.36 -66.60 11.54
CA PRO A 99 28.05 -66.65 12.19
C PRO A 99 27.89 -65.71 13.39
N ALA A 100 26.64 -65.31 13.65
CA ALA A 100 26.26 -64.49 14.80
C ALA A 100 26.22 -65.29 16.10
N ALA A 101 26.41 -64.59 17.23
CA ALA A 101 26.08 -65.07 18.57
C ALA A 101 24.92 -64.25 19.16
N ALA A 102 23.87 -64.94 19.60
CA ALA A 102 22.67 -64.36 20.20
C ALA A 102 22.73 -64.43 21.75
N PRO A 103 21.91 -63.66 22.50
CA PRO A 103 22.18 -63.35 23.91
C PRO A 103 21.68 -64.40 24.92
N LYS A 104 22.28 -64.34 26.12
CA LYS A 104 21.74 -64.82 27.41
C LYS A 104 22.07 -63.79 28.49
N GLY A 105 21.22 -63.51 29.49
CA GLY A 105 19.85 -63.99 29.69
C GLY A 105 19.31 -63.62 31.09
N THR A 106 18.03 -63.90 31.30
CA THR A 106 17.35 -64.16 32.60
C THR A 106 17.60 -63.23 33.80
N GLU A 107 16.59 -62.42 34.12
CA GLU A 107 15.91 -62.33 35.43
C GLU A 107 14.70 -61.37 35.20
N ALA A 108 13.46 -61.55 35.64
CA ALA A 108 12.78 -62.23 36.75
C ALA A 108 11.72 -61.22 37.27
N ASN A 109 10.55 -61.22 36.63
CA ASN A 109 9.38 -60.44 37.02
C ASN A 109 8.77 -61.00 38.32
N PRO A 110 8.35 -60.15 39.28
CA PRO A 110 6.94 -60.27 39.70
C PRO A 110 6.25 -58.92 39.98
N ASN A 111 5.22 -58.62 39.18
CA ASN A 111 4.13 -57.70 39.49
C ASN A 111 3.16 -58.36 40.49
N PRO A 112 2.61 -57.63 41.48
CA PRO A 112 1.16 -57.32 41.41
C PRO A 112 0.75 -55.93 41.95
N GLY A 113 -0.25 -55.30 41.31
CA GLY A 113 -0.96 -54.11 41.83
C GLY A 113 -1.39 -53.12 40.73
N THR A 114 -2.53 -53.28 40.03
CA THR A 114 -3.93 -52.91 40.40
C THR A 114 -4.26 -51.41 40.37
N GLY A 115 -5.21 -51.03 39.49
CA GLY A 115 -5.77 -49.67 39.38
C GLY A 115 -5.01 -48.76 38.39
N THR A 116 -5.64 -47.82 37.67
CA THR A 116 -7.06 -47.43 37.60
C THR A 116 -7.38 -46.97 36.16
N GLY A 117 -8.63 -47.14 35.71
CA GLY A 117 -8.98 -47.01 34.28
C GLY A 117 -8.93 -45.58 33.72
N GLY A 118 -8.39 -45.44 32.50
CA GLY A 118 -8.53 -44.23 31.68
C GLY A 118 -9.71 -44.34 30.72
N THR A 119 -10.63 -43.37 30.76
CA THR A 119 -11.78 -43.30 29.85
C THR A 119 -11.40 -42.64 28.52
N SER A 120 -11.86 -43.23 27.41
CA SER A 120 -11.66 -42.69 26.06
C SER A 120 -12.64 -41.55 25.78
N PHE A 121 -12.16 -40.31 25.89
CA PHE A 121 -12.91 -39.14 25.42
C PHE A 121 -12.92 -39.09 23.89
N ALA A 122 -14.02 -39.55 23.30
CA ALA A 122 -14.33 -39.30 21.89
C ALA A 122 -14.60 -37.80 21.68
N ASN A 123 -14.10 -37.24 20.57
CA ASN A 123 -14.24 -35.83 20.20
C ASN A 123 -15.49 -35.62 19.32
N PRO A 124 -16.57 -34.94 19.77
CA PRO A 124 -17.86 -34.91 19.09
C PRO A 124 -18.21 -33.52 18.52
N TYR A 125 -17.33 -32.91 17.72
CA TYR A 125 -17.61 -31.63 17.03
C TYR A 125 -17.29 -31.64 15.53
N SER A 126 -17.82 -32.63 14.80
CA SER A 126 -17.89 -32.61 13.33
C SER A 126 -19.19 -31.94 12.84
N GLY A 127 -19.39 -30.67 13.16
CA GLY A 127 -20.53 -29.88 12.69
C GLY A 127 -20.26 -29.25 11.32
N ALA A 128 -21.00 -29.65 10.29
CA ALA A 128 -20.86 -29.08 8.96
C ALA A 128 -21.45 -27.65 8.88
N ASN A 129 -20.70 -26.71 8.29
CA ASN A 129 -21.13 -25.31 8.10
C ASN A 129 -21.23 -24.97 6.60
N PRO A 130 -22.44 -24.97 5.99
CA PRO A 130 -22.61 -24.88 4.54
C PRO A 130 -22.77 -23.43 4.03
N LEU A 131 -21.74 -22.58 4.23
CA LEU A 131 -21.81 -21.17 3.79
C LEU A 131 -20.46 -20.57 3.36
N ALA A 132 -19.76 -21.27 2.45
CA ALA A 132 -18.52 -20.82 1.84
C ALA A 132 -18.76 -19.79 0.70
N GLY A 133 -19.16 -18.57 1.06
CA GLY A 133 -19.18 -17.43 0.12
C GLY A 133 -17.76 -16.98 -0.22
N ALA A 134 -17.43 -16.91 -1.52
CA ALA A 134 -16.07 -16.59 -1.97
C ALA A 134 -15.74 -15.09 -1.82
N ALA A 135 -15.12 -14.73 -0.68
CA ALA A 135 -14.56 -13.40 -0.47
C ALA A 135 -13.21 -13.26 -1.20
N SER A 136 -13.19 -12.51 -2.31
CA SER A 136 -11.95 -12.12 -2.99
C SER A 136 -11.18 -11.08 -2.17
N ASN A 137 -9.87 -11.31 -1.98
CA ASN A 137 -9.00 -10.41 -1.21
C ASN A 137 -8.20 -9.49 -2.17
N PRO A 138 -8.52 -8.19 -2.26
CA PRO A 138 -7.97 -7.30 -3.30
C PRO A 138 -6.56 -6.77 -3.02
N LEU A 139 -5.96 -7.06 -1.85
CA LEU A 139 -4.65 -6.49 -1.46
C LEU A 139 -3.44 -7.37 -1.82
N ALA A 140 -3.63 -8.45 -2.58
CA ALA A 140 -2.55 -9.34 -3.04
C ALA A 140 -1.83 -8.84 -4.32
N ALA A 141 -1.59 -7.53 -4.44
CA ALA A 141 -0.91 -6.91 -5.58
C ALA A 141 0.52 -6.51 -5.21
N GLY A 142 1.52 -7.37 -5.48
CA GLY A 142 2.91 -7.07 -5.12
C GLY A 142 4.03 -7.99 -5.60
N PHE A 143 3.77 -9.22 -6.04
CA PHE A 143 4.81 -10.15 -6.50
C PHE A 143 4.39 -10.91 -7.77
N ALA A 144 4.71 -10.34 -8.94
CA ALA A 144 4.56 -11.01 -10.23
C ALA A 144 5.84 -11.80 -10.57
N ASN A 145 5.69 -13.06 -10.97
CA ASN A 145 6.80 -13.93 -11.40
C ASN A 145 7.09 -13.70 -12.90
N PRO A 146 8.29 -13.22 -13.30
CA PRO A 146 8.56 -12.78 -14.68
C PRO A 146 8.75 -13.90 -15.72
N TYR A 147 8.66 -15.19 -15.34
CA TYR A 147 8.92 -16.33 -16.24
C TYR A 147 7.69 -17.20 -16.58
N ALA A 148 6.47 -16.71 -16.33
CA ALA A 148 5.24 -17.37 -16.79
C ALA A 148 4.85 -16.92 -18.22
N GLY A 149 4.93 -17.82 -19.20
CA GLY A 149 4.55 -17.55 -20.59
C GLY A 149 3.05 -17.25 -20.76
N SER A 150 2.71 -16.41 -21.74
CA SER A 150 1.34 -15.94 -21.98
C SER A 150 0.40 -17.09 -22.42
N ALA A 151 -0.44 -17.56 -21.50
CA ALA A 151 -1.58 -18.42 -21.80
C ALA A 151 -2.87 -17.58 -21.84
N THR A 152 -3.35 -17.26 -23.04
CA THR A 152 -4.59 -16.49 -23.25
C THR A 152 -5.82 -17.33 -22.94
N LEU A 153 -6.31 -17.27 -21.71
CA LEU A 153 -7.49 -18.02 -21.25
C LEU A 153 -8.81 -17.37 -21.74
N THR A 154 -9.26 -17.73 -22.94
CA THR A 154 -10.56 -17.30 -23.48
C THR A 154 -11.72 -17.92 -22.69
N THR A 155 -12.26 -17.20 -21.71
CA THR A 155 -13.37 -17.68 -20.88
C THR A 155 -14.71 -17.50 -21.59
N GLN A 156 -15.19 -18.55 -22.26
CA GLN A 156 -16.44 -18.55 -23.03
C GLN A 156 -17.68 -18.68 -22.12
N GLY A 157 -18.06 -17.56 -21.48
CA GLY A 157 -19.25 -17.49 -20.61
C GLY A 157 -20.55 -17.29 -21.39
N SER A 158 -21.26 -18.38 -21.71
CA SER A 158 -22.59 -18.32 -22.32
C SER A 158 -23.67 -17.90 -21.33
N LEU A 159 -24.40 -16.82 -21.63
CA LEU A 159 -25.69 -16.47 -21.01
C LEU A 159 -26.76 -16.28 -22.10
N PRO A 160 -28.06 -16.48 -21.82
CA PRO A 160 -29.09 -16.50 -22.86
C PRO A 160 -29.29 -15.13 -23.51
N GLY A 161 -29.33 -15.10 -24.84
CA GLY A 161 -29.57 -13.87 -25.60
C GLY A 161 -31.00 -13.36 -25.42
N ASN A 162 -31.16 -12.23 -24.74
CA ASN A 162 -32.43 -11.48 -24.75
C ASN A 162 -32.64 -10.84 -26.14
N ALA A 163 -33.90 -10.64 -26.54
CA ALA A 163 -34.26 -10.25 -27.89
C ALA A 163 -33.72 -8.86 -28.29
N GLY A 164 -33.23 -8.74 -29.52
CA GLY A 164 -32.74 -7.48 -30.06
C GLY A 164 -33.87 -6.48 -30.35
N TYR A 165 -33.65 -5.21 -30.03
CA TYR A 165 -34.47 -4.08 -30.48
C TYR A 165 -33.58 -3.12 -31.28
N GLY A 166 -34.03 -2.75 -32.48
CA GLY A 166 -33.32 -1.81 -33.34
C GLY A 166 -33.53 -0.34 -32.94
N PRO A 167 -32.82 0.60 -33.59
CA PRO A 167 -32.95 2.04 -33.35
C PRO A 167 -34.30 2.59 -33.88
N GLY A 168 -35.36 2.40 -33.10
CA GLY A 168 -36.68 2.97 -33.38
C GLY A 168 -36.69 4.48 -33.17
N SER A 169 -36.92 5.25 -34.24
CA SER A 169 -37.10 6.70 -34.20
C SER A 169 -38.44 7.07 -33.54
N GLY A 170 -38.45 7.16 -32.21
CA GLY A 170 -39.62 7.48 -31.40
C GLY A 170 -40.16 8.89 -31.62
N SER A 171 -40.97 9.08 -32.66
CA SER A 171 -41.73 10.31 -32.88
C SER A 171 -42.79 10.48 -31.79
N MET A 172 -42.58 11.44 -30.87
CA MET A 172 -43.58 11.81 -29.86
C MET A 172 -44.71 12.63 -30.49
N SER A 173 -45.56 11.96 -31.26
CA SER A 173 -46.84 12.51 -31.72
C SER A 173 -47.81 12.59 -30.53
N SER A 174 -47.78 13.71 -29.81
CA SER A 174 -48.76 14.04 -28.78
C SER A 174 -50.10 14.39 -29.43
N ASN A 175 -50.82 13.37 -29.88
CA ASN A 175 -52.13 13.51 -30.51
C ASN A 175 -53.15 14.07 -29.50
N PRO A 176 -53.63 15.32 -29.63
CA PRO A 176 -54.64 15.85 -28.71
C PRO A 176 -55.97 15.14 -28.98
N ALA A 177 -56.63 14.66 -27.92
CA ALA A 177 -57.97 14.10 -28.04
C ALA A 177 -58.94 15.18 -28.59
N PRO A 178 -59.92 14.80 -29.44
CA PRO A 178 -60.90 15.76 -29.95
C PRO A 178 -61.78 16.26 -28.81
N ALA A 179 -61.51 17.48 -28.34
CA ALA A 179 -62.36 18.16 -27.37
C ALA A 179 -63.76 18.42 -27.98
N GLU A 180 -64.79 18.29 -27.15
CA GLU A 180 -66.19 18.34 -27.59
C GLU A 180 -66.59 19.71 -28.18
N PRO A 181 -67.54 19.75 -29.13
CA PRO A 181 -67.93 20.99 -29.78
C PRO A 181 -68.59 21.96 -28.78
N PRO A 182 -68.08 23.20 -28.62
CA PRO A 182 -68.68 24.17 -27.72
C PRO A 182 -70.07 24.58 -28.23
N TYR A 183 -71.05 24.33 -27.36
CA TYR A 183 -72.47 24.67 -27.44
C TYR A 183 -72.75 26.01 -28.14
N THR A 184 -73.62 26.02 -29.15
CA THR A 184 -73.96 27.22 -29.94
C THR A 184 -75.06 28.07 -29.28
N PRO A 185 -74.77 29.29 -28.79
CA PRO A 185 -75.80 30.17 -28.25
C PRO A 185 -76.60 30.83 -29.37
N TYR A 186 -77.77 30.24 -29.64
CA TYR A 186 -79.04 30.91 -29.96
C TYR A 186 -78.99 32.21 -30.81
N SER A 187 -79.37 32.10 -32.08
CA SER A 187 -79.45 33.24 -33.01
C SER A 187 -80.55 34.24 -32.60
N GLY A 188 -80.12 35.40 -32.08
CA GLY A 188 -81.01 36.50 -31.67
C GLY A 188 -81.54 37.31 -32.86
N TYR A 189 -82.85 37.53 -32.87
CA TYR A 189 -83.57 38.20 -33.96
C TYR A 189 -83.36 39.73 -33.97
N GLY A 190 -83.38 40.33 -35.18
CA GLY A 190 -83.75 41.73 -35.39
C GLY A 190 -82.65 42.79 -35.26
N GLY A 191 -82.13 43.25 -36.40
CA GLY A 191 -81.22 44.41 -36.47
C GLY A 191 -80.89 44.82 -37.90
N ILE A 192 -81.77 45.60 -38.54
CA ILE A 192 -81.50 46.19 -39.87
C ILE A 192 -80.51 47.34 -39.68
N SER A 193 -79.21 47.03 -39.69
CA SER A 193 -78.16 48.02 -39.62
C SER A 193 -77.94 48.69 -40.98
N TYR A 194 -77.85 50.01 -41.00
CA TYR A 194 -77.77 50.82 -42.21
C TYR A 194 -76.35 50.73 -42.82
N THR A 195 -76.20 50.05 -43.96
CA THR A 195 -74.90 49.86 -44.61
C THR A 195 -74.41 51.14 -45.28
N ASP A 196 -73.69 51.99 -44.54
CA ASP A 196 -72.95 53.12 -45.12
C ASP A 196 -71.76 52.59 -45.96
N PRO A 197 -71.73 52.83 -47.29
CA PRO A 197 -70.68 52.34 -48.15
C PRO A 197 -69.30 52.99 -47.91
N TYR A 198 -69.22 54.15 -47.23
CA TYR A 198 -67.94 54.78 -46.88
C TYR A 198 -67.28 54.17 -45.63
N ALA A 199 -68.04 53.50 -44.75
CA ALA A 199 -67.51 52.90 -43.52
C ALA A 199 -66.52 51.74 -43.78
N GLY A 200 -66.57 51.11 -44.95
CA GLY A 200 -65.74 49.95 -45.30
C GLY A 200 -64.24 50.27 -45.41
N TYR A 201 -63.87 51.46 -45.92
CA TYR A 201 -62.47 51.78 -46.20
C TYR A 201 -61.66 52.04 -44.93
N LEU A 202 -62.24 52.78 -43.97
CA LEU A 202 -61.62 53.05 -42.67
C LEU A 202 -61.44 51.77 -41.84
N ASN A 203 -62.41 50.83 -41.93
CA ASN A 203 -62.29 49.49 -41.35
C ASN A 203 -61.14 48.67 -41.98
N GLY A 204 -60.80 48.91 -43.25
CA GLY A 204 -59.63 48.31 -43.89
C GLY A 204 -58.32 48.78 -43.27
N SER A 205 -58.12 50.09 -43.16
CA SER A 205 -56.93 50.69 -42.52
C SER A 205 -56.81 50.30 -41.04
N ALA A 206 -57.92 50.26 -40.29
CA ALA A 206 -57.92 49.83 -38.89
C ALA A 206 -57.41 48.39 -38.73
N LYS A 207 -57.86 47.46 -39.58
CA LYS A 207 -57.40 46.06 -39.56
C LYS A 207 -55.91 45.89 -39.86
N VAL A 208 -55.32 46.76 -40.71
CA VAL A 208 -53.87 46.74 -40.96
C VAL A 208 -53.08 47.21 -39.74
N ILE A 209 -53.55 48.27 -39.08
CA ILE A 209 -52.94 48.79 -37.84
C ILE A 209 -53.08 47.76 -36.69
N ASP A 210 -54.25 47.13 -36.54
CA ASP A 210 -54.47 46.04 -35.58
C ASP A 210 -53.55 44.84 -35.84
N ALA A 211 -53.36 44.45 -37.11
CA ALA A 211 -52.48 43.35 -37.48
C ALA A 211 -51.01 43.68 -37.20
N GLN A 212 -50.58 44.92 -37.47
CA GLN A 212 -49.24 45.40 -37.16
C GLN A 212 -49.00 45.46 -35.63
N GLY A 213 -49.98 45.96 -34.87
CA GLY A 213 -49.92 45.98 -33.40
C GLY A 213 -49.85 44.58 -32.79
N LYS A 214 -50.66 43.64 -33.29
CA LYS A 214 -50.58 42.21 -32.90
C LYS A 214 -49.20 41.63 -33.21
N PHE A 215 -48.68 41.83 -34.42
CA PHE A 215 -47.35 41.33 -34.81
C PHE A 215 -46.22 41.90 -33.94
N MET A 216 -46.27 43.19 -33.56
CA MET A 216 -45.30 43.77 -32.62
C MET A 216 -45.41 43.15 -31.22
N ASN A 217 -46.64 42.96 -30.71
CA ASN A 217 -46.87 42.28 -29.43
C ASN A 217 -46.40 40.83 -29.47
N ASP A 218 -46.63 40.10 -30.56
CA ASP A 218 -46.18 38.71 -30.75
C ASP A 218 -44.65 38.61 -30.77
N ILE A 219 -43.95 39.56 -31.41
CA ILE A 219 -42.48 39.65 -31.34
C ILE A 219 -42.00 39.93 -29.91
N GLN A 220 -42.64 40.83 -29.17
CA GLN A 220 -42.26 41.11 -27.77
C GLN A 220 -42.50 39.87 -26.88
N ASN A 221 -43.67 39.23 -27.01
CA ASN A 221 -44.02 37.99 -26.32
C ASN A 221 -43.06 36.84 -26.66
N ALA A 222 -42.64 36.70 -27.93
CA ALA A 222 -41.66 35.70 -28.34
C ALA A 222 -40.28 35.96 -27.74
N ASN A 223 -39.83 37.22 -27.67
CA ASN A 223 -38.56 37.58 -27.04
C ASN A 223 -38.58 37.35 -25.52
N LEU A 224 -39.69 37.66 -24.83
CA LEU A 224 -39.87 37.37 -23.41
C LEU A 224 -39.83 35.85 -23.15
N LYS A 225 -40.59 35.05 -23.92
CA LYS A 225 -40.54 33.58 -23.84
C LYS A 225 -39.14 33.02 -24.13
N LYS A 226 -38.38 33.63 -25.04
CA LYS A 226 -36.98 33.24 -25.32
C LYS A 226 -36.07 33.51 -24.11
N GLN A 227 -36.26 34.62 -23.40
CA GLN A 227 -35.53 34.92 -22.16
C GLN A 227 -35.91 33.95 -21.04
N GLU A 228 -37.19 33.63 -20.87
CA GLU A 228 -37.69 32.63 -19.91
C GLU A 228 -37.08 31.24 -20.18
N VAL A 229 -36.99 30.82 -21.45
CA VAL A 229 -36.34 29.56 -21.84
C VAL A 229 -34.83 29.60 -21.55
N PHE A 230 -34.14 30.73 -21.77
CA PHE A 230 -32.73 30.86 -21.37
C PHE A 230 -32.54 30.80 -19.86
N GLN A 231 -33.42 31.43 -19.07
CA GLN A 231 -33.40 31.35 -17.60
C GLN A 231 -33.55 29.90 -17.13
N LYS A 232 -34.57 29.20 -17.61
CA LYS A 232 -34.81 27.78 -17.28
C LYS A 232 -33.67 26.85 -17.71
N MET A 233 -33.01 27.12 -18.85
CA MET A 233 -31.80 26.37 -19.25
C MET A 233 -30.60 26.65 -18.35
N LEU A 234 -30.43 27.88 -17.85
CA LEU A 234 -29.37 28.23 -16.90
C LEU A 234 -29.63 27.65 -15.50
N GLU A 235 -30.89 27.65 -15.05
CA GLU A 235 -31.33 27.01 -13.80
C GLU A 235 -31.16 25.49 -13.87
N SER A 236 -31.61 24.85 -14.96
CA SER A 236 -31.39 23.41 -15.19
C SER A 236 -29.90 23.05 -15.23
N ARG A 237 -29.05 23.89 -15.84
CA ARG A 237 -27.60 23.69 -15.83
C ARG A 237 -26.99 23.82 -14.43
N LYS A 238 -27.43 24.81 -13.63
CA LYS A 238 -26.99 24.94 -12.23
C LYS A 238 -27.38 23.71 -11.43
N LEU A 239 -28.66 23.32 -11.47
CA LEU A 239 -29.17 22.16 -10.73
C LEU A 239 -28.39 20.88 -11.06
N ALA A 240 -28.16 20.60 -12.34
CA ALA A 240 -27.36 19.44 -12.77
C ALA A 240 -25.88 19.52 -12.35
N GLN A 241 -25.31 20.72 -12.22
CA GLN A 241 -23.95 20.90 -11.73
C GLN A 241 -23.87 20.80 -10.20
N ASP A 242 -24.88 21.29 -9.48
CA ASP A 242 -24.99 21.18 -8.03
C ASP A 242 -25.24 19.72 -7.59
N GLU A 243 -26.09 19.00 -8.31
CA GLU A 243 -26.29 17.55 -8.19
C GLU A 243 -25.00 16.77 -8.46
N PHE A 244 -24.27 17.08 -9.55
CA PHE A 244 -22.96 16.47 -9.81
C PHE A 244 -21.94 16.79 -8.70
N ASN A 245 -21.92 18.01 -8.18
CA ASN A 245 -21.03 18.38 -7.07
C ASN A 245 -21.37 17.60 -5.79
N GLN A 246 -22.65 17.45 -5.46
CA GLN A 246 -23.14 16.68 -4.32
C GLN A 246 -22.82 15.18 -4.48
N GLU A 247 -22.95 14.63 -5.70
CA GLU A 247 -22.49 13.29 -6.04
C GLU A 247 -20.98 13.14 -5.84
N GLN A 248 -20.14 14.06 -6.32
CA GLN A 248 -18.69 13.96 -6.11
C GLN A 248 -18.31 14.06 -4.62
N GLN A 249 -18.95 14.96 -3.85
CA GLN A 249 -18.68 15.10 -2.42
C GLN A 249 -19.07 13.84 -1.63
N SER A 250 -20.26 13.27 -1.88
CA SER A 250 -20.70 12.04 -1.23
C SER A 250 -19.90 10.80 -1.67
N ARG A 251 -19.46 10.74 -2.94
CA ARG A 251 -18.51 9.72 -3.43
C ARG A 251 -17.11 9.86 -2.83
N LEU A 252 -16.71 11.06 -2.40
CA LEU A 252 -15.45 11.30 -1.70
C LEU A 252 -15.55 10.90 -0.23
N SER A 253 -16.56 11.37 0.51
CA SER A 253 -16.73 10.99 1.92
C SER A 253 -16.86 9.48 2.10
N ALA A 254 -17.66 8.81 1.25
CA ALA A 254 -17.80 7.35 1.28
C ALA A 254 -16.47 6.59 1.06
N ARG A 255 -15.49 7.17 0.35
CA ARG A 255 -14.14 6.59 0.19
C ARG A 255 -13.25 6.82 1.42
N GLU A 256 -13.50 7.88 2.19
CA GLU A 256 -12.79 8.17 3.43
C GLU A 256 -13.37 7.35 4.59
N ASP A 257 -14.70 7.25 4.68
CA ASP A 257 -15.42 6.34 5.58
C ASP A 257 -14.99 4.88 5.40
N GLU A 258 -14.89 4.40 4.15
CA GLU A 258 -14.42 3.04 3.82
C GLU A 258 -12.94 2.84 4.19
N ARG A 259 -12.07 3.82 3.95
CA ARG A 259 -10.66 3.75 4.39
C ARG A 259 -10.57 3.66 5.91
N ASP A 260 -11.35 4.44 6.63
CA ASP A 260 -11.34 4.38 8.10
C ASP A 260 -12.04 3.15 8.64
N LEU A 261 -13.02 2.57 7.95
CA LEU A 261 -13.55 1.24 8.23
C LEU A 261 -12.47 0.17 8.07
N GLN A 262 -11.75 0.17 6.94
CA GLN A 262 -10.62 -0.74 6.69
C GLN A 262 -9.50 -0.56 7.73
N ASN A 263 -9.13 0.67 8.09
CA ASN A 263 -8.17 0.97 9.15
C ASN A 263 -8.62 0.37 10.50
N ARG A 264 -9.90 0.54 10.87
CA ARG A 264 -10.48 -0.01 12.11
C ARG A 264 -10.53 -1.54 12.11
N ILE A 265 -10.86 -2.16 10.98
CA ILE A 265 -10.86 -3.62 10.81
C ILE A 265 -9.43 -4.18 10.90
N ALA A 266 -8.48 -3.57 10.20
CA ALA A 266 -7.07 -3.97 10.22
C ALA A 266 -6.47 -3.86 11.63
N LEU A 267 -6.77 -2.77 12.35
CA LEU A 267 -6.38 -2.59 13.76
C LEU A 267 -7.02 -3.66 14.66
N ARG A 268 -8.35 -3.87 14.58
CA ARG A 268 -9.05 -4.86 15.40
C ARG A 268 -8.53 -6.27 15.19
N ARG A 269 -8.26 -6.67 13.93
CA ARG A 269 -7.59 -7.94 13.61
C ARG A 269 -6.18 -7.96 14.18
N SER A 270 -5.39 -6.90 13.98
CA SER A 270 -4.01 -6.81 14.48
C SER A 270 -3.88 -6.85 16.00
N MET A 271 -4.93 -6.51 16.75
CA MET A 271 -4.96 -6.65 18.21
C MET A 271 -5.39 -8.06 18.67
N ASN A 272 -6.48 -8.59 18.11
CA ASN A 272 -7.16 -9.77 18.69
C ASN A 272 -6.89 -11.09 17.95
N GLU A 273 -6.69 -11.03 16.62
CA GLU A 273 -6.72 -12.17 15.71
C GLU A 273 -5.60 -12.05 14.66
N ALA A 274 -4.43 -11.56 15.08
CA ALA A 274 -3.26 -11.45 14.22
C ALA A 274 -2.73 -12.85 13.89
N PRO A 275 -2.80 -13.33 12.63
CA PRO A 275 -2.23 -14.63 12.29
C PRO A 275 -0.71 -14.57 12.44
N LEU A 276 -0.09 -15.68 12.85
CA LEU A 276 1.34 -15.73 13.17
C LEU A 276 2.25 -15.15 12.07
N ASN A 277 1.88 -15.31 10.80
CA ASN A 277 2.63 -14.74 9.68
C ASN A 277 2.63 -13.19 9.67
N ASP A 278 1.52 -12.54 10.02
CA ASP A 278 1.44 -11.08 10.10
C ASP A 278 2.24 -10.55 11.30
N VAL A 279 2.24 -11.31 12.40
CA VAL A 279 3.04 -11.02 13.60
C VAL A 279 4.54 -11.12 13.27
N LEU A 280 4.99 -12.25 12.72
CA LEU A 280 6.39 -12.47 12.35
C LEU A 280 6.87 -11.57 11.20
N ALA A 281 5.98 -11.06 10.35
CA ALA A 281 6.30 -10.03 9.36
C ALA A 281 6.41 -8.61 9.97
N GLY A 282 6.02 -8.43 11.24
CA GLY A 282 5.89 -7.12 11.89
C GLY A 282 4.67 -6.31 11.43
N ALA A 283 3.80 -6.86 10.59
CA ALA A 283 2.69 -6.15 9.96
C ALA A 283 1.59 -5.76 10.96
N SER A 284 1.23 -6.66 11.89
CA SER A 284 0.29 -6.36 12.97
C SER A 284 0.86 -5.34 13.96
N LEU A 285 2.13 -5.49 14.33
CA LEU A 285 2.87 -4.55 15.19
C LEU A 285 2.90 -3.14 14.58
N ASN A 286 3.21 -3.03 13.28
CA ASN A 286 3.20 -1.77 12.54
C ASN A 286 1.78 -1.17 12.43
N THR A 287 0.75 -2.00 12.28
CA THR A 287 -0.65 -1.53 12.24
C THR A 287 -1.09 -0.96 13.60
N MET A 288 -0.63 -1.53 14.72
CA MET A 288 -0.84 -0.94 16.05
C MET A 288 -0.01 0.34 16.24
N LEU A 289 1.29 0.31 15.89
CA LEU A 289 2.20 1.46 15.98
C LEU A 289 1.64 2.70 15.26
N VAL A 290 1.25 2.58 14.00
CA VAL A 290 0.72 3.70 13.19
C VAL A 290 -0.59 4.27 13.75
N ASN A 291 -1.36 3.51 14.55
CA ASN A 291 -2.56 4.02 15.21
C ASN A 291 -2.28 4.61 16.61
N LEU A 292 -1.24 4.14 17.29
CA LEU A 292 -0.70 4.73 18.52
C LEU A 292 0.01 6.07 18.24
N GLU A 293 0.78 6.17 17.16
CA GLU A 293 1.48 7.39 16.71
C GLU A 293 0.52 8.56 16.39
N LYS A 294 -0.74 8.26 16.05
CA LYS A 294 -1.81 9.28 15.89
C LYS A 294 -2.30 9.85 17.22
N GLN A 295 -1.96 9.24 18.37
CA GLN A 295 -2.34 9.75 19.68
C GLN A 295 -1.36 10.83 20.17
N PRO A 296 -1.82 11.83 20.95
CA PRO A 296 -0.91 12.78 21.59
C PRO A 296 0.16 12.06 22.44
N PRO A 297 1.45 12.45 22.39
CA PRO A 297 2.52 11.75 23.12
C PRO A 297 2.25 11.59 24.62
N ASP A 298 1.60 12.56 25.26
CA ASP A 298 1.25 12.49 26.67
C ASP A 298 0.15 11.47 26.98
N LYS A 299 -0.73 11.16 26.01
CA LYS A 299 -1.69 10.06 26.10
C LYS A 299 -1.00 8.70 26.04
N ILE A 300 0.10 8.60 25.28
CA ILE A 300 0.95 7.40 25.21
C ILE A 300 1.71 7.22 26.53
N LYS A 301 2.36 8.28 27.04
CA LYS A 301 3.08 8.28 28.34
C LYS A 301 2.17 7.92 29.52
N ASN A 302 0.93 8.40 29.51
CA ASN A 302 -0.06 8.13 30.55
C ASN A 302 -0.85 6.83 30.33
N GLY A 303 -0.44 5.99 29.37
CA GLY A 303 -0.97 4.64 29.16
C GLY A 303 -0.55 3.66 30.27
N PRO A 304 -1.02 2.40 30.22
CA PRO A 304 -0.62 1.40 31.21
C PRO A 304 0.86 1.06 31.06
N SER A 305 1.58 1.05 32.19
CA SER A 305 3.01 0.70 32.27
C SER A 305 3.21 -0.82 32.10
N ILE A 306 3.05 -1.32 30.88
CA ILE A 306 3.37 -2.70 30.51
C ILE A 306 4.89 -2.80 30.29
N PRO A 307 5.65 -3.51 31.16
CA PRO A 307 7.10 -3.57 31.06
C PRO A 307 7.55 -4.45 29.90
N LEU A 308 8.70 -4.13 29.31
CA LEU A 308 9.36 -4.93 28.29
C LEU A 308 10.76 -5.35 28.77
N GLY A 309 11.10 -6.62 28.61
CA GLY A 309 12.43 -7.12 28.91
C GLY A 309 13.46 -6.65 27.89
N GLU A 310 14.64 -6.24 28.35
CA GLU A 310 15.73 -5.81 27.46
C GLU A 310 16.13 -6.93 26.47
N ASP A 311 16.13 -8.18 26.92
CA ASP A 311 16.45 -9.34 26.08
C ASP A 311 15.40 -9.58 24.99
N LEU A 312 14.11 -9.40 25.30
CA LEU A 312 13.05 -9.41 24.28
C LEU A 312 13.30 -8.33 23.22
N LEU A 313 13.72 -7.13 23.63
CA LEU A 313 13.98 -6.02 22.70
C LEU A 313 15.22 -6.26 21.82
N LYS A 314 16.25 -6.98 22.29
CA LYS A 314 17.40 -7.40 21.47
C LYS A 314 16.99 -8.25 20.28
N HIS A 315 15.90 -9.01 20.41
CA HIS A 315 15.33 -9.87 19.36
C HIS A 315 14.36 -9.13 18.41
N ILE A 316 13.95 -7.90 18.70
CA ILE A 316 13.09 -7.13 17.79
C ILE A 316 13.90 -6.50 16.67
N ASN A 317 13.50 -6.68 15.41
CA ASN A 317 14.13 -6.05 14.25
C ASN A 317 13.35 -4.80 13.84
N VAL A 318 14.07 -3.72 13.58
CA VAL A 318 13.51 -2.42 13.17
C VAL A 318 14.22 -1.88 11.94
N ASN A 319 13.50 -1.16 11.09
CA ASN A 319 14.04 -0.40 9.97
C ASN A 319 13.31 0.94 9.84
N ARG A 320 13.64 1.75 8.82
CA ARG A 320 13.02 3.07 8.59
C ARG A 320 11.97 3.09 7.47
N GLY A 321 11.18 2.02 7.34
CA GLY A 321 10.22 1.83 6.25
C GLY A 321 10.84 1.41 4.90
N GLY A 322 12.15 1.10 4.89
CA GLY A 322 12.88 0.68 3.70
C GLY A 322 12.62 -0.78 3.30
N VAL A 323 12.96 -1.13 2.06
CA VAL A 323 12.63 -2.43 1.43
C VAL A 323 13.52 -3.61 1.90
N GLY A 324 14.26 -3.45 3.00
CA GLY A 324 15.24 -4.43 3.50
C GLY A 324 15.00 -4.83 4.95
N ASN A 325 15.36 -6.07 5.30
CA ASN A 325 15.34 -6.57 6.67
C ASN A 325 16.78 -6.63 7.21
N PRO A 326 17.19 -5.74 8.12
CA PRO A 326 18.53 -5.74 8.67
C PRO A 326 18.77 -6.79 9.78
N GLY A 327 17.78 -7.61 10.16
CA GLY A 327 17.89 -8.59 11.25
C GLY A 327 19.12 -9.51 11.17
N LEU A 328 19.38 -10.10 10.01
CA LEU A 328 20.55 -10.96 9.76
C LEU A 328 21.91 -10.22 9.83
N LEU A 329 21.91 -8.89 9.98
CA LEU A 329 23.12 -8.08 10.14
C LEU A 329 23.53 -7.92 11.62
N LYS A 330 22.62 -8.19 12.58
CA LYS A 330 22.86 -8.08 14.03
C LYS A 330 24.04 -8.95 14.50
N THR A 331 24.13 -10.18 13.98
CA THR A 331 25.14 -11.20 14.34
C THR A 331 26.55 -10.89 13.82
N GLY A 332 26.79 -9.70 13.27
CA GLY A 332 28.04 -9.33 12.62
C GLY A 332 28.24 -10.00 11.25
N GLY A 333 27.15 -10.42 10.60
CA GLY A 333 27.21 -11.12 9.31
C GLY A 333 27.45 -12.63 9.42
N LYS A 334 27.39 -13.21 10.62
CA LYS A 334 27.39 -14.67 10.82
C LYS A 334 26.02 -15.25 10.47
N LEU A 335 25.99 -16.29 9.64
CA LEU A 335 24.77 -16.87 9.09
C LEU A 335 24.48 -18.26 9.66
N GLU A 336 23.36 -18.39 10.37
CA GLU A 336 22.88 -19.69 10.84
C GLU A 336 22.13 -20.42 9.72
N TRP A 337 22.88 -21.17 8.91
CA TRP A 337 22.35 -21.88 7.74
C TRP A 337 21.37 -23.01 8.12
N PRO A 338 20.10 -22.96 7.68
CA PRO A 338 19.13 -24.03 7.90
C PRO A 338 19.61 -25.39 7.37
N LEU A 339 19.14 -26.48 7.98
CA LEU A 339 19.52 -27.87 7.68
C LEU A 339 19.51 -28.21 6.17
N ALA A 340 18.55 -27.70 5.41
CA ALA A 340 18.46 -27.89 3.96
C ALA A 340 19.71 -27.42 3.18
N PHE A 341 20.43 -26.41 3.68
CA PHE A 341 21.67 -25.89 3.10
C PHE A 341 22.93 -26.51 3.70
N GLN A 342 22.84 -27.31 4.77
CA GLN A 342 24.02 -27.86 5.43
C GLN A 342 24.73 -28.94 4.59
N ALA A 343 24.02 -29.57 3.64
CA ALA A 343 24.58 -30.56 2.71
C ALA A 343 25.74 -30.02 1.85
N ASP A 344 26.66 -30.92 1.46
CA ASP A 344 27.91 -30.58 0.78
C ASP A 344 27.74 -29.82 -0.54
N ALA A 345 26.66 -30.10 -1.28
CA ALA A 345 26.32 -29.43 -2.54
C ALA A 345 26.17 -27.91 -2.43
N TYR A 346 25.93 -27.38 -1.22
CA TYR A 346 25.83 -25.95 -0.94
C TYR A 346 27.10 -25.38 -0.29
N ASN A 347 28.05 -26.21 0.14
CA ASN A 347 29.15 -25.81 1.03
C ASN A 347 30.04 -24.70 0.41
N GLU A 348 30.42 -24.86 -0.86
CA GLU A 348 31.22 -23.86 -1.59
C GLU A 348 30.46 -22.52 -1.73
N THR A 349 29.18 -22.57 -2.15
CA THR A 349 28.33 -21.39 -2.30
C THR A 349 28.14 -20.68 -0.96
N ARG A 350 27.91 -21.43 0.13
CA ARG A 350 27.77 -20.88 1.49
C ARG A 350 29.02 -20.16 1.96
N GLN A 351 30.19 -20.82 1.89
CA GLN A 351 31.46 -20.24 2.36
C GLN A 351 31.81 -18.96 1.61
N LYS A 352 31.65 -18.95 0.28
CA LYS A 352 31.87 -17.76 -0.54
C LYS A 352 30.87 -16.65 -0.23
N PHE A 353 29.57 -16.97 -0.09
CA PHE A 353 28.54 -15.98 0.24
C PHE A 353 28.83 -15.35 1.61
N GLU A 354 29.12 -16.16 2.62
CA GLU A 354 29.33 -15.69 3.99
C GLU A 354 30.58 -14.82 4.12
N GLY A 355 31.65 -15.12 3.37
CA GLY A 355 32.80 -14.21 3.22
C GLY A 355 32.39 -12.84 2.65
N PHE A 356 31.76 -12.80 1.47
CA PHE A 356 31.28 -11.55 0.87
C PHE A 356 30.27 -10.80 1.74
N PHE A 357 29.46 -11.51 2.54
CA PHE A 357 28.44 -10.93 3.41
C PHE A 357 29.05 -10.31 4.66
N GLN A 358 30.06 -10.96 5.27
CA GLN A 358 30.84 -10.38 6.37
C GLN A 358 31.64 -9.16 5.88
N ASP A 359 32.27 -9.23 4.70
CA ASP A 359 32.94 -8.07 4.09
C ASP A 359 31.97 -6.92 3.81
N ALA A 360 30.76 -7.20 3.31
CA ALA A 360 29.72 -6.19 3.10
C ALA A 360 29.24 -5.57 4.43
N VAL A 361 29.07 -6.36 5.49
CA VAL A 361 28.74 -5.85 6.84
C VAL A 361 29.86 -4.98 7.40
N ASN A 362 31.13 -5.36 7.19
CA ASN A 362 32.28 -4.58 7.62
C ASN A 362 32.41 -3.25 6.85
N GLN A 363 32.19 -3.26 5.54
CA GLN A 363 32.06 -2.03 4.74
C GLN A 363 30.92 -1.15 5.29
N ALA A 364 29.73 -1.72 5.46
CA ALA A 364 28.51 -1.03 5.89
C ALA A 364 28.60 -0.35 7.28
N ARG A 365 29.53 -0.78 8.14
CA ARG A 365 29.84 -0.10 9.42
C ARG A 365 30.57 1.23 9.24
N THR A 366 31.37 1.35 8.18
CA THR A 366 32.28 2.47 7.92
C THR A 366 31.77 3.42 6.83
N GLY A 367 31.05 2.91 5.84
CA GLY A 367 30.51 3.67 4.71
C GLY A 367 29.52 2.87 3.87
N PRO A 368 29.13 3.35 2.68
CA PRO A 368 28.30 2.58 1.75
C PRO A 368 29.02 1.31 1.25
N VAL A 369 28.28 0.22 1.07
CA VAL A 369 28.83 -1.03 0.49
C VAL A 369 29.13 -0.85 -0.99
N GLY A 370 30.25 -1.40 -1.45
CA GLY A 370 30.62 -1.37 -2.86
C GLY A 370 29.59 -2.08 -3.74
N ALA A 371 29.14 -1.41 -4.82
CA ALA A 371 28.11 -1.94 -5.72
C ALA A 371 28.47 -3.31 -6.33
N GLY A 372 29.77 -3.59 -6.55
CA GLY A 372 30.25 -4.90 -6.99
C GLY A 372 30.04 -6.00 -5.94
N THR A 373 30.28 -5.72 -4.66
CA THR A 373 30.02 -6.66 -3.55
C THR A 373 28.52 -6.96 -3.43
N VAL A 374 27.66 -5.94 -3.58
CA VAL A 374 26.20 -6.11 -3.60
C VAL A 374 25.75 -6.96 -4.79
N ALA A 375 26.26 -6.68 -6.00
CA ALA A 375 25.89 -7.41 -7.20
C ALA A 375 26.32 -8.90 -7.12
N GLU A 376 27.49 -9.18 -6.56
CA GLU A 376 27.97 -10.54 -6.32
C GLU A 376 27.10 -11.27 -5.29
N LEU A 377 26.74 -10.63 -4.17
CA LEU A 377 25.82 -11.19 -3.17
C LEU A 377 24.45 -11.53 -3.78
N SER A 378 23.90 -10.67 -4.63
CA SER A 378 22.67 -10.97 -5.38
C SER A 378 22.84 -12.18 -6.31
N ARG A 379 23.92 -12.22 -7.10
CA ARG A 379 24.22 -13.34 -8.01
C ARG A 379 24.34 -14.68 -7.28
N MET A 380 24.99 -14.67 -6.11
CA MET A 380 25.14 -15.86 -5.26
C MET A 380 23.82 -16.28 -4.60
N LEU A 381 22.95 -15.33 -4.24
CA LEU A 381 21.60 -15.62 -3.75
C LEU A 381 20.72 -16.28 -4.82
N ASP A 382 20.82 -15.84 -6.08
CA ASP A 382 20.11 -16.44 -7.21
C ASP A 382 20.61 -17.87 -7.49
N GLN A 383 21.92 -18.12 -7.32
CA GLN A 383 22.49 -19.47 -7.38
C GLN A 383 21.93 -20.37 -6.26
N LEU A 384 21.88 -19.89 -5.01
CA LEU A 384 21.30 -20.64 -3.89
C LEU A 384 19.80 -20.94 -4.10
N ASN A 385 19.01 -19.98 -4.60
CA ASN A 385 17.60 -20.21 -4.95
C ASN A 385 17.43 -21.23 -6.09
N THR A 386 18.32 -21.20 -7.08
CA THR A 386 18.31 -22.15 -8.21
C THR A 386 18.66 -23.57 -7.75
N GLN A 387 19.73 -23.71 -6.94
CA GLN A 387 20.11 -24.99 -6.33
C GLN A 387 18.97 -25.54 -5.46
N LEU A 388 18.39 -24.71 -4.58
CA LEU A 388 17.26 -25.10 -3.72
C LEU A 388 16.05 -25.55 -4.54
N SER A 389 15.70 -24.83 -5.61
CA SER A 389 14.57 -25.19 -6.48
C SER A 389 14.79 -26.56 -7.10
N ASN A 390 16.00 -26.85 -7.57
CA ASN A 390 16.35 -28.12 -8.20
C ASN A 390 16.28 -29.31 -7.20
N THR A 391 16.77 -29.17 -5.97
CA THR A 391 16.70 -30.23 -4.94
C THR A 391 15.40 -30.22 -4.11
N SER A 392 14.46 -29.30 -4.40
CA SER A 392 13.26 -29.08 -3.57
C SER A 392 12.30 -30.27 -3.51
N LYS A 393 12.42 -31.23 -4.43
CA LYS A 393 11.62 -32.46 -4.50
C LYS A 393 12.08 -33.51 -3.48
N ASP A 394 13.37 -33.47 -3.13
CA ASP A 394 14.03 -34.45 -2.26
C ASP A 394 14.08 -33.96 -0.80
N LEU A 395 13.76 -32.69 -0.56
CA LEU A 395 13.69 -32.07 0.76
C LEU A 395 12.32 -32.28 1.43
N PRO A 396 12.28 -32.65 2.73
CA PRO A 396 11.05 -32.62 3.53
C PRO A 396 10.35 -31.24 3.44
N PRO A 397 9.00 -31.17 3.32
CA PRO A 397 8.29 -29.92 3.04
C PRO A 397 8.56 -28.80 4.05
N ASN A 398 8.70 -29.13 5.34
CA ASN A 398 9.07 -28.18 6.39
C ASN A 398 10.46 -27.58 6.19
N GLN A 399 11.45 -28.38 5.80
CA GLN A 399 12.80 -27.91 5.48
C GLN A 399 12.80 -27.00 4.25
N GLY A 400 12.03 -27.36 3.20
CA GLY A 400 11.89 -26.54 1.99
C GLY A 400 11.21 -25.18 2.26
N ILE A 401 10.26 -25.12 3.20
CA ILE A 401 9.64 -23.85 3.66
C ILE A 401 10.66 -23.01 4.44
N ALA A 402 11.36 -23.60 5.42
CA ALA A 402 12.38 -22.90 6.21
C ALA A 402 13.51 -22.34 5.33
N ALA A 403 13.98 -23.12 4.35
CA ALA A 403 15.01 -22.71 3.40
C ALA A 403 14.59 -21.51 2.54
N ARG A 404 13.37 -21.52 1.99
CA ARG A 404 12.83 -20.37 1.23
C ARG A 404 12.63 -19.13 2.11
N ARG A 405 12.13 -19.29 3.35
CA ARG A 405 12.02 -18.18 4.32
C ARG A 405 13.38 -17.56 4.64
N PHE A 406 14.41 -18.39 4.81
CA PHE A 406 15.79 -17.94 5.03
C PHE A 406 16.35 -17.17 3.83
N LEU A 407 16.24 -17.68 2.59
CA LEU A 407 16.73 -16.94 1.41
C LEU A 407 15.96 -15.63 1.16
N ALA A 408 14.66 -15.57 1.48
CA ALA A 408 13.88 -14.33 1.42
C ALA A 408 14.39 -13.28 2.43
N ASN A 409 14.67 -13.69 3.67
CA ASN A 409 15.29 -12.83 4.68
C ASN A 409 16.72 -12.42 4.26
N LEU A 410 17.50 -13.32 3.67
CA LEU A 410 18.86 -13.04 3.20
C LEU A 410 18.88 -12.01 2.05
N GLY A 411 17.96 -12.14 1.09
CA GLY A 411 17.75 -11.13 0.05
C GLY A 411 17.15 -9.81 0.55
N ALA A 412 16.46 -9.81 1.69
CA ALA A 412 16.07 -8.60 2.39
C ALA A 412 17.26 -7.96 3.14
N ALA A 413 18.21 -8.74 3.63
CA ALA A 413 19.44 -8.23 4.25
C ALA A 413 20.44 -7.67 3.23
N VAL A 414 20.59 -8.31 2.05
CA VAL A 414 21.39 -7.76 0.93
C VAL A 414 20.79 -6.44 0.42
N ARG A 415 19.46 -6.30 0.40
CA ARG A 415 18.79 -5.00 0.13
C ARG A 415 18.96 -3.99 1.27
N ALA A 416 19.01 -4.41 2.53
CA ALA A 416 19.33 -3.51 3.63
C ALA A 416 20.76 -2.96 3.52
N LEU A 417 21.73 -3.77 3.08
CA LEU A 417 23.13 -3.35 2.83
C LEU A 417 23.27 -2.32 1.68
N GLN A 418 22.23 -2.11 0.86
CA GLN A 418 22.20 -1.06 -0.17
C GLN A 418 21.82 0.32 0.39
N ASP A 419 21.19 0.39 1.57
CA ASP A 419 20.78 1.65 2.20
C ASP A 419 21.99 2.31 2.89
N PRO A 420 22.43 3.54 2.51
CA PRO A 420 23.52 4.25 3.19
C PRO A 420 23.29 4.50 4.68
N GLN A 421 22.05 4.38 5.16
CA GLN A 421 21.67 4.51 6.56
C GLN A 421 21.74 3.19 7.35
N VAL A 422 22.02 2.04 6.73
CA VAL A 422 22.16 0.74 7.42
C VAL A 422 23.21 0.77 8.53
N ARG A 423 24.23 1.62 8.39
CA ARG A 423 25.24 1.94 9.42
C ARG A 423 24.62 2.32 10.77
N ASN A 424 23.46 2.99 10.76
CA ASN A 424 22.77 3.42 11.98
C ASN A 424 22.18 2.22 12.74
N TYR A 425 21.78 1.18 12.03
CA TYR A 425 21.36 -0.09 12.64
C TYR A 425 22.56 -0.89 13.13
N LEU A 426 23.58 -1.07 12.28
CA LEU A 426 24.80 -1.80 12.60
C LEU A 426 25.53 -1.24 13.84
N ASN A 427 25.47 0.07 14.05
CA ASN A 427 26.10 0.77 15.17
C ASN A 427 25.14 1.03 16.35
N GLY A 428 23.94 0.44 16.35
CA GLY A 428 23.00 0.46 17.49
C GLY A 428 22.14 1.73 17.65
N ASN A 429 22.30 2.76 16.81
CA ASN A 429 21.47 3.97 16.85
C ASN A 429 19.98 3.64 16.57
N TRP A 430 19.74 2.71 15.65
CA TRP A 430 18.42 2.19 15.30
C TRP A 430 18.18 0.84 15.96
N VAL A 431 17.70 0.87 17.20
CA VAL A 431 17.34 -0.30 18.01
C VAL A 431 16.01 -0.06 18.72
N ALA A 432 15.17 -1.10 18.80
CA ALA A 432 13.98 -1.12 19.64
C ALA A 432 14.40 -0.94 21.11
N SER A 433 13.95 0.13 21.76
CA SER A 433 14.45 0.51 23.09
C SER A 433 13.40 1.26 23.90
N GLY A 434 13.22 0.85 25.16
CA GLY A 434 12.24 1.39 26.11
C GLY A 434 12.06 0.43 27.29
N ALA A 435 11.71 0.93 28.48
CA ALA A 435 11.41 0.07 29.64
C ALA A 435 9.97 -0.48 29.59
N THR A 436 9.08 0.23 28.89
CA THR A 436 7.68 -0.11 28.68
C THR A 436 7.28 -0.07 27.21
N VAL A 437 6.08 -0.57 26.89
CA VAL A 437 5.47 -0.40 25.55
C VAL A 437 5.32 1.07 25.16
N ALA A 438 4.99 1.95 26.13
CA ALA A 438 4.89 3.40 25.89
C ALA A 438 6.24 3.97 25.44
N ASP A 439 7.33 3.63 26.14
CA ASP A 439 8.68 4.08 25.81
C ASP A 439 9.12 3.59 24.43
N LEU A 440 8.85 2.32 24.10
CA LEU A 440 9.17 1.73 22.80
C LEU A 440 8.46 2.47 21.66
N VAL A 441 7.15 2.70 21.80
CA VAL A 441 6.35 3.43 20.80
C VAL A 441 6.89 4.85 20.61
N LEU A 442 7.20 5.57 21.69
CA LEU A 442 7.76 6.91 21.62
C LEU A 442 9.18 6.92 21.00
N ASN A 443 10.01 5.91 21.31
CA ASN A 443 11.34 5.74 20.73
C ASN A 443 11.26 5.53 19.21
N MET A 444 10.38 4.63 18.77
CA MET A 444 10.17 4.33 17.36
C MET A 444 9.62 5.54 16.59
N ALA A 445 8.57 6.18 17.12
CA ALA A 445 8.00 7.41 16.56
C ALA A 445 9.03 8.52 16.42
N SER A 446 9.84 8.76 17.47
CA SER A 446 10.87 9.82 17.46
C SER A 446 11.99 9.61 16.43
N LYS A 447 12.23 8.35 16.02
CA LYS A 447 13.25 7.97 15.03
C LYS A 447 12.66 7.70 13.64
N GLY A 448 11.34 7.60 13.51
CA GLY A 448 10.65 7.11 12.32
C GLY A 448 10.96 5.64 12.01
N LEU A 449 11.01 4.80 13.05
CA LEU A 449 11.27 3.36 12.92
C LEU A 449 9.97 2.57 12.86
N VAL A 450 9.98 1.49 12.08
CA VAL A 450 8.92 0.48 12.00
C VAL A 450 9.53 -0.89 12.26
N PHE A 451 8.70 -1.85 12.65
CA PHE A 451 9.11 -3.25 12.82
C PHE A 451 9.43 -3.86 11.46
N ALA A 452 10.62 -4.45 11.34
CA ALA A 452 10.99 -5.33 10.23
C ALA A 452 10.54 -6.77 10.55
N PRO A 453 10.61 -7.73 9.61
CA PRO A 453 10.30 -9.13 9.90
C PRO A 453 11.27 -9.77 10.91
N ALA A 454 10.77 -10.72 11.69
CA ALA A 454 11.55 -11.59 12.55
C ALA A 454 12.58 -12.41 11.74
N VAL A 455 13.75 -12.66 12.32
CA VAL A 455 14.64 -13.74 11.87
C VAL A 455 14.11 -15.07 12.45
N THR A 456 14.63 -16.20 11.98
CA THR A 456 14.27 -17.52 12.52
C THR A 456 14.96 -17.77 13.86
N GLY A 457 14.27 -18.39 14.82
CA GLY A 457 14.80 -18.67 16.15
C GLY A 457 14.09 -17.86 17.24
N ASP A 458 14.84 -17.41 18.25
CA ASP A 458 14.30 -16.72 19.44
C ASP A 458 13.50 -15.45 19.09
N ASP A 459 13.89 -14.75 18.00
CA ASP A 459 13.14 -13.67 17.36
C ASP A 459 11.65 -13.99 17.18
N GLU A 460 11.29 -15.22 16.78
CA GLU A 460 9.89 -15.59 16.55
C GLU A 460 9.08 -15.54 17.86
N SER A 461 9.69 -15.89 18.99
CA SER A 461 9.06 -15.82 20.32
C SER A 461 8.94 -14.38 20.84
N ALA A 462 9.96 -13.55 20.60
CA ALA A 462 10.00 -12.16 21.02
C ALA A 462 8.91 -11.32 20.33
N TYR A 463 8.65 -11.58 19.03
CA TYR A 463 7.59 -10.91 18.29
C TYR A 463 6.19 -11.27 18.79
N VAL A 464 5.94 -12.55 19.14
CA VAL A 464 4.66 -12.98 19.73
C VAL A 464 4.46 -12.40 21.13
N ALA A 465 5.51 -12.34 21.95
CA ALA A 465 5.45 -11.70 23.26
C ALA A 465 5.20 -10.18 23.15
N LEU A 466 5.88 -9.49 22.23
CA LEU A 466 5.66 -8.06 21.97
C LEU A 466 4.26 -7.78 21.42
N GLN A 467 3.76 -8.63 20.53
CA GLN A 467 2.40 -8.53 19.97
C GLN A 467 1.34 -8.51 21.07
N ASN A 468 1.44 -9.41 22.04
CA ASN A 468 0.50 -9.44 23.17
C ASN A 468 0.60 -8.18 24.03
N ALA A 469 1.83 -7.73 24.34
CA ALA A 469 2.05 -6.50 25.11
C ALA A 469 1.54 -5.24 24.38
N MET A 470 1.76 -5.13 23.07
CA MET A 470 1.27 -4.03 22.23
C MET A 470 -0.25 -4.05 22.05
N ALA A 471 -0.87 -5.22 21.94
CA ALA A 471 -2.32 -5.35 21.87
C ALA A 471 -2.99 -4.85 23.16
N SER A 472 -2.53 -5.32 24.33
CA SER A 472 -3.02 -4.87 25.64
C SER A 472 -2.79 -3.38 25.89
N PHE A 473 -1.67 -2.82 25.43
CA PHE A 473 -1.43 -1.37 25.49
C PHE A 473 -2.36 -0.59 24.56
N SER A 474 -2.58 -1.10 23.33
CA SER A 474 -3.45 -0.48 22.33
C SER A 474 -4.90 -0.45 22.76
N GLU A 475 -5.41 -1.51 23.39
CA GLU A 475 -6.78 -1.57 23.91
C GLU A 475 -7.06 -0.50 24.99
N ALA A 476 -6.06 -0.18 25.82
CA ALA A 476 -6.18 0.83 26.87
C ALA A 476 -5.94 2.26 26.38
N VAL A 477 -5.07 2.47 25.39
CA VAL A 477 -4.66 3.82 24.92
C VAL A 477 -5.46 4.30 23.73
N LEU A 478 -5.83 3.43 22.78
CA LEU A 478 -6.70 3.82 21.67
C LEU A 478 -8.14 3.97 22.17
N PRO A 479 -8.92 4.94 21.66
CA PRO A 479 -10.31 5.06 22.06
C PRO A 479 -11.03 3.76 21.67
N SER A 480 -11.56 3.03 22.67
CA SER A 480 -12.44 1.89 22.47
C SER A 480 -13.73 2.39 21.81
N GLY A 481 -13.73 2.41 20.48
CA GLY A 481 -14.78 3.01 19.67
C GLY A 481 -16.15 2.51 20.12
N GLN A 482 -17.02 3.43 20.53
CA GLN A 482 -18.28 3.13 21.20
C GLN A 482 -19.24 2.41 20.26
N SER A 483 -19.05 1.10 20.17
CA SER A 483 -19.82 0.16 19.36
C SER A 483 -19.81 -1.24 19.99
N ARG A 484 -19.92 -1.28 21.32
CA ARG A 484 -21.09 -1.96 21.87
C ARG A 484 -22.30 -1.21 21.32
N VAL A 485 -22.75 -1.60 20.13
CA VAL A 485 -24.12 -1.31 19.70
C VAL A 485 -24.98 -2.01 20.73
N THR A 486 -25.64 -1.24 21.59
CA THR A 486 -26.61 -1.79 22.53
C THR A 486 -27.70 -2.47 21.72
N ALA A 487 -27.95 -3.76 22.00
CA ALA A 487 -28.99 -4.53 21.34
C ALA A 487 -30.35 -4.11 21.91
N GLU A 488 -30.78 -2.90 21.53
CA GLU A 488 -32.04 -2.24 21.93
C GLU A 488 -32.86 -1.85 20.70
N HIS A 489 -33.01 -2.79 19.76
CA HIS A 489 -34.05 -2.84 18.71
C HIS A 489 -34.58 -4.28 18.63
#